data_AF-A0A2W1JG07-F1
#
_entry.id   AF-A0A2W1JG07-F1
#
_cell.length_a   1.000
_cell.length_b   1.000
_cell.length_c   1.000
_cell.angle_alpha   90.00
_cell.angle_beta   90.00
_cell.angle_gamma   90.00
#
_symmetry.space_group_name_H-M   'P 1'
#
loop_
_entity.id
_entity.type
_entity.pdbx_description
1 polymer ?
#
loop_
_entity_poly.entity_id
_entity_poly.type
_entity_poly.pdbx_seq_one_letter_code
_entity_poly.pdbx_strand_id
1 'polypeptide(L)'
;MSATSDISLQLAGVPETLLITLYARAAESQKSDAILQDEKAIEIAQRLDYDFAKFEPGWSSQLGCVIRAWHIDMLVQTFIDTHPEAIIVNLGAGLCTRYLRLETAQVRWYDIDFPEVIELRRQLFEG
;
A
#
# COMPACT_ATOMS: atom_id res chain seq x y z
N MET A 1 -14.80 -0.18 23.61
CA MET A 1 -14.74 0.90 22.62
C MET A 1 -13.48 1.69 22.93
N SER A 2 -12.35 1.30 22.34
CA SER A 2 -11.07 2.01 22.50
C SER A 2 -10.97 3.00 21.34
N ALA A 3 -10.76 4.28 21.63
CA ALA A 3 -10.57 5.30 20.63
C ALA A 3 -9.26 4.99 19.87
N THR A 4 -9.36 4.63 18.59
CA THR A 4 -8.25 4.69 17.66
C THR A 4 -7.82 6.15 17.56
N SER A 5 -6.57 6.44 17.95
CA SER A 5 -5.99 7.76 17.74
C SER A 5 -5.86 8.03 16.24
N ASP A 6 -6.62 8.99 15.72
CA ASP A 6 -6.55 9.42 14.33
C ASP A 6 -5.14 9.96 14.03
N ILE A 7 -4.48 9.44 12.99
CA ILE A 7 -3.14 9.89 12.60
C ILE A 7 -3.31 11.16 11.76
N SER A 8 -2.91 12.30 12.33
CA SER A 8 -2.88 13.59 11.63
C SER A 8 -1.72 13.60 10.62
N LEU A 9 -2.05 13.69 9.34
CA LEU A 9 -1.08 13.72 8.25
C LEU A 9 -0.54 15.14 8.05
N GLN A 10 0.73 15.38 8.42
CA GLN A 10 1.47 16.56 7.93
C GLN A 10 2.15 16.26 6.59
N LEU A 11 1.38 15.82 5.60
CA LEU A 11 1.87 15.50 4.26
C LEU A 11 1.56 16.67 3.30
N ALA A 12 2.47 17.64 3.17
CA ALA A 12 2.38 18.65 2.12
C ALA A 12 3.33 18.29 0.95
N GLY A 13 2.84 18.35 -0.29
CA GLY A 13 3.65 18.13 -1.51
C GLY A 13 3.70 16.68 -2.00
N VAL A 14 4.89 16.19 -2.41
CA VAL A 14 5.13 14.84 -2.98
C VAL A 14 4.48 13.70 -2.17
N PRO A 15 4.45 13.72 -0.83
CA PRO A 15 3.84 12.65 -0.03
C PRO A 15 2.31 12.55 -0.14
N GLU A 16 1.63 13.44 -0.86
CA GLU A 16 0.20 13.26 -1.14
C GLU A 16 -0.04 12.19 -2.22
N THR A 17 0.91 12.01 -3.14
CA THR A 17 0.74 11.09 -4.28
C THR A 17 0.70 9.61 -3.87
N LEU A 18 1.34 9.22 -2.76
CA LEU A 18 1.23 7.86 -2.21
C LEU A 18 -0.20 7.53 -1.77
N LEU A 19 -1.01 8.53 -1.36
CA LEU A 19 -2.41 8.36 -0.96
C LEU A 19 -3.31 7.98 -2.14
N ILE A 20 -2.99 8.42 -3.35
CA ILE A 20 -3.72 8.03 -4.57
C ILE A 20 -3.65 6.50 -4.74
N THR A 21 -2.45 5.92 -4.60
CA THR A 21 -2.28 4.49 -4.79
C THR A 21 -2.85 3.67 -3.63
N LEU A 22 -2.81 4.20 -2.40
CA LEU A 22 -3.46 3.60 -1.24
C LEU A 22 -4.98 3.53 -1.46
N TYR A 23 -5.59 4.68 -1.80
CA TYR A 23 -7.01 4.79 -2.10
C TYR A 23 -7.42 3.82 -3.20
N ALA A 24 -6.67 3.77 -4.30
CA ALA A 24 -7.01 2.91 -5.43
C ALA A 24 -7.12 1.43 -5.03
N ARG A 25 -6.21 0.95 -4.16
CA ARG A 25 -6.22 -0.43 -3.64
C ARG A 25 -7.32 -0.66 -2.61
N ALA A 26 -7.54 0.30 -1.71
CA ALA A 26 -8.60 0.23 -0.72
C ALA A 26 -10.00 0.18 -1.37
N ALA A 27 -10.25 1.08 -2.33
CA ALA A 27 -11.51 1.14 -3.08
C ALA A 27 -11.74 -0.11 -3.94
N GLU A 28 -10.69 -0.65 -4.55
CA GLU A 28 -10.79 -1.91 -5.30
C GLU A 28 -11.15 -3.09 -4.38
N SER A 29 -10.48 -3.19 -3.24
CA SER A 29 -10.64 -4.31 -2.30
C SER A 29 -12.04 -4.41 -1.69
N GLN A 30 -12.85 -3.35 -1.79
CA GLN A 30 -14.24 -3.33 -1.33
C GLN A 30 -15.23 -3.87 -2.38
N LYS A 31 -14.79 -4.12 -3.61
CA LYS A 31 -15.64 -4.68 -4.68
C LYS A 31 -15.80 -6.19 -4.51
N SER A 32 -16.97 -6.72 -4.86
CA SER A 32 -17.21 -8.17 -4.85
C SER A 32 -16.44 -8.94 -5.92
N ASP A 33 -16.02 -8.25 -6.98
CA ASP A 33 -15.26 -8.77 -8.13
C ASP A 33 -13.87 -8.11 -8.25
N ALA A 34 -13.26 -7.78 -7.11
CA ALA A 34 -11.99 -7.07 -7.03
C ALA A 34 -10.86 -7.76 -7.82
N ILE A 35 -10.11 -6.96 -8.60
CA ILE A 35 -8.89 -7.39 -9.31
C ILE A 35 -7.77 -7.72 -8.32
N LEU A 36 -7.68 -6.97 -7.23
CA LEU A 36 -6.69 -7.12 -6.17
C LEU A 36 -7.36 -6.92 -4.81
N GLN A 37 -7.05 -7.82 -3.88
CA GLN A 37 -7.47 -7.71 -2.48
C GLN A 37 -6.28 -7.25 -1.61
N ASP A 38 -6.49 -6.17 -0.88
CA ASP A 38 -5.49 -5.49 -0.04
C ASP A 38 -6.20 -4.97 1.23
N GLU A 39 -6.50 -5.90 2.16
CA GLU A 39 -7.20 -5.59 3.41
C GLU A 39 -6.45 -4.55 4.25
N LYS A 40 -5.10 -4.63 4.25
CA LYS A 40 -4.29 -3.64 4.96
C LYS A 40 -4.43 -2.24 4.37
N ALA A 41 -4.61 -2.10 3.05
CA ALA A 41 -4.89 -0.79 2.46
C ALA A 41 -6.23 -0.21 2.93
N ILE A 42 -7.27 -1.06 3.11
CA ILE A 42 -8.54 -0.62 3.70
C ILE A 42 -8.31 -0.13 5.14
N GLU A 43 -7.63 -0.95 5.96
CA GLU A 43 -7.35 -0.60 7.37
C GLU A 43 -6.57 0.71 7.48
N ILE A 44 -5.51 0.88 6.68
CA ILE A 44 -4.70 2.10 6.67
C ILE A 44 -5.54 3.30 6.22
N ALA A 45 -6.32 3.17 5.14
CA ALA A 45 -7.15 4.28 4.67
C ALA A 45 -8.18 4.73 5.71
N GLN A 46 -8.74 3.81 6.49
CA GLN A 46 -9.70 4.11 7.57
C GLN A 46 -9.06 4.80 8.79
N ARG A 47 -7.76 4.64 9.01
CA ARG A 47 -7.02 5.24 10.14
C ARG A 47 -6.49 6.64 9.87
N LEU A 48 -6.54 7.08 8.61
CA LEU A 48 -6.02 8.38 8.18
C LEU A 48 -7.14 9.42 8.22
N ASP A 49 -6.89 10.54 8.91
CA ASP A 49 -7.75 11.72 8.84
C ASP A 49 -7.51 12.46 7.50
N TYR A 50 -8.12 11.93 6.44
CA TYR A 50 -7.95 12.43 5.07
C TYR A 50 -9.21 12.23 4.23
N ASP A 51 -9.63 13.28 3.52
CA ASP A 51 -10.74 13.19 2.59
C ASP A 51 -10.31 12.51 1.28
N PHE A 52 -10.57 11.20 1.19
CA PHE A 52 -10.34 10.39 0.00
C PHE A 52 -11.40 10.59 -1.10
N ALA A 53 -12.54 11.23 -0.81
CA ALA A 53 -13.60 11.42 -1.80
C ALA A 53 -13.12 12.22 -3.03
N LYS A 54 -12.10 13.07 -2.84
CA LYS A 54 -11.46 13.82 -3.94
C LYS A 54 -10.80 12.94 -5.01
N PHE A 55 -10.54 11.67 -4.74
CA PHE A 55 -10.00 10.73 -5.72
C PHE A 55 -11.07 9.92 -6.46
N GLU A 56 -12.34 9.94 -6.02
CA GLU A 56 -13.44 9.21 -6.66
C GLU A 56 -13.63 9.49 -8.16
N PRO A 57 -13.48 10.73 -8.66
CA PRO A 57 -13.63 10.99 -10.10
C PRO A 57 -12.57 10.30 -10.98
N GLY A 58 -11.48 9.82 -10.40
CA GLY A 58 -10.30 9.30 -11.09
C GLY A 58 -10.34 7.81 -11.45
N TRP A 59 -11.46 7.27 -11.94
CA TRP A 59 -11.63 5.83 -12.21
C TRP A 59 -10.50 5.20 -13.05
N SER A 60 -10.07 5.86 -14.14
CA SER A 60 -9.01 5.33 -14.99
C SER A 60 -7.66 5.25 -14.27
N SER A 61 -7.37 6.23 -13.41
CA SER A 61 -6.17 6.24 -12.57
C SER A 61 -6.24 5.17 -11.48
N GLN A 62 -7.42 5.00 -10.86
CA GLN A 62 -7.69 3.94 -9.88
C GLN A 62 -7.44 2.57 -10.50
N LEU A 63 -8.09 2.28 -11.64
CA LEU A 63 -7.93 1.01 -12.36
C LEU A 63 -6.48 0.79 -12.80
N GLY A 64 -5.81 1.81 -13.35
CA GLY A 64 -4.40 1.71 -13.75
C GLY A 64 -3.46 1.41 -12.58
N CYS A 65 -3.71 2.01 -11.41
CA CYS A 65 -2.94 1.72 -10.20
C CYS A 65 -3.14 0.28 -9.73
N VAL A 66 -4.37 -0.23 -9.78
CA VAL A 66 -4.73 -1.59 -9.37
C VAL A 66 -4.13 -2.64 -10.32
N ILE A 67 -4.31 -2.48 -11.63
CA ILE A 67 -3.75 -3.42 -12.62
C ILE A 67 -2.23 -3.44 -12.54
N ARG A 68 -1.59 -2.26 -12.43
CA ARG A 68 -0.15 -2.17 -12.20
C ARG A 68 0.24 -2.90 -10.92
N ALA A 69 -0.55 -2.75 -9.87
CA ALA A 69 -0.24 -3.39 -8.61
C ALA A 69 -0.29 -4.92 -8.72
N TRP A 70 -1.39 -5.45 -9.25
CA TRP A 70 -1.58 -6.87 -9.52
C TRP A 70 -0.49 -7.46 -10.42
N HIS A 71 -0.12 -6.76 -11.49
CA HIS A 71 0.91 -7.24 -12.41
C HIS A 71 2.30 -7.33 -11.74
N ILE A 72 2.67 -6.32 -10.95
CA ILE A 72 3.93 -6.35 -10.19
C ILE A 72 3.90 -7.47 -9.14
N ASP A 73 2.76 -7.69 -8.49
CA ASP A 73 2.61 -8.76 -7.49
C ASP A 73 2.90 -10.14 -8.09
N MET A 74 2.39 -10.41 -9.31
CA MET A 74 2.67 -11.64 -10.04
C MET A 74 4.16 -11.80 -10.39
N LEU A 75 4.80 -10.72 -10.83
CA LEU A 75 6.24 -10.74 -11.14
C LEU A 75 7.09 -10.99 -9.89
N VAL A 76 6.76 -10.33 -8.78
CA VAL A 76 7.47 -10.48 -7.50
C VAL A 76 7.26 -11.89 -6.94
N GLN A 77 6.03 -12.42 -6.98
CA GLN A 77 5.77 -13.78 -6.51
C GLN A 77 6.54 -14.82 -7.33
N THR A 78 6.51 -14.69 -8.67
CA THR A 78 7.28 -15.57 -9.56
C THR A 78 8.78 -15.51 -9.26
N PHE A 79 9.30 -14.32 -8.95
CA PHE A 79 10.71 -14.15 -8.59
C PHE A 79 11.03 -14.81 -7.23
N ILE A 80 10.14 -14.67 -6.24
CA ILE A 80 10.30 -15.32 -4.92
C ILE A 80 10.26 -16.85 -5.07
N ASP A 81 9.30 -17.39 -5.83
CA ASP A 81 9.14 -18.83 -6.03
C ASP A 81 10.37 -19.47 -6.69
N THR A 82 11.09 -18.68 -7.51
CA THR A 82 12.31 -19.11 -8.21
C THR A 82 13.59 -18.84 -7.40
N HIS A 83 13.55 -17.95 -6.42
CA HIS A 83 14.70 -17.52 -5.62
C HIS A 83 14.34 -17.40 -4.13
N PRO A 84 14.18 -18.53 -3.40
CA PRO A 84 13.64 -18.52 -2.05
C PRO A 84 14.50 -17.76 -1.02
N GLU A 85 15.80 -17.55 -1.28
CA GLU A 85 16.70 -16.80 -0.40
C GLU A 85 16.98 -15.36 -0.88
N ALA A 86 16.19 -14.86 -1.82
CA ALA A 86 16.40 -13.55 -2.41
C ALA A 86 16.26 -12.40 -1.40
N ILE A 87 16.86 -11.28 -1.78
CA ILE A 87 16.65 -9.99 -1.14
C ILE A 87 15.78 -9.16 -2.07
N ILE A 88 14.63 -8.72 -1.58
CA ILE A 88 13.73 -7.81 -2.28
C ILE A 88 13.95 -6.40 -1.73
N VAL A 89 14.20 -5.46 -2.64
CA VAL A 89 14.34 -4.04 -2.31
C VAL A 89 13.25 -3.26 -3.03
N ASN A 90 12.33 -2.69 -2.26
CA ASN A 90 11.21 -1.90 -2.76
C ASN A 90 11.53 -0.39 -2.59
N LEU A 91 11.84 0.25 -3.71
CA LEU A 91 12.26 1.66 -3.76
C LEU A 91 11.04 2.58 -3.91
N GLY A 92 11.01 3.68 -3.15
CA GLY A 92 9.83 4.56 -3.11
C GLY A 92 8.62 3.79 -2.58
N ALA A 93 8.82 3.06 -1.48
CA ALA A 93 7.87 2.10 -0.96
C ALA A 93 6.51 2.72 -0.61
N GLY A 94 6.45 4.01 -0.26
CA GLY A 94 5.22 4.71 0.08
C GLY A 94 4.42 3.95 1.15
N LEU A 95 3.15 3.69 0.87
CA LEU A 95 2.28 2.83 1.69
C LEU A 95 2.05 1.47 1.05
N CYS A 96 3.04 0.92 0.35
CA CYS A 96 2.99 -0.43 -0.21
C CYS A 96 2.80 -1.47 0.91
N THR A 97 1.89 -2.41 0.67
CA THR A 97 1.48 -3.51 1.56
C THR A 97 1.79 -4.88 0.93
N ARG A 98 2.57 -4.93 -0.16
CA ARG A 98 2.88 -6.18 -0.89
C ARG A 98 3.40 -7.30 0.00
N TYR A 99 4.30 -6.95 0.91
CA TYR A 99 4.92 -7.91 1.81
C TYR A 99 3.90 -8.61 2.74
N LEU A 100 2.69 -8.08 2.88
CA LEU A 100 1.62 -8.69 3.68
C LEU A 100 0.71 -9.62 2.89
N ARG A 101 0.72 -9.53 1.55
CA ARG A 101 -0.18 -10.31 0.67
C ARG A 101 0.56 -11.24 -0.30
N LEU A 102 1.88 -11.25 -0.26
CA LEU A 102 2.75 -12.16 -1.00
C LEU A 102 3.40 -13.15 -0.04
N GLU A 103 3.82 -14.30 -0.56
CA GLU A 103 4.48 -15.34 0.23
C GLU A 103 5.95 -14.96 0.50
N THR A 104 6.18 -14.06 1.46
CA THR A 104 7.50 -13.49 1.72
C THR A 104 8.27 -14.16 2.85
N ALA A 105 7.79 -15.28 3.40
CA ALA A 105 8.35 -15.88 4.62
C ALA A 105 9.84 -16.28 4.54
N GLN A 106 10.34 -16.57 3.33
CA GLN A 106 11.70 -17.06 3.11
C GLN A 106 12.66 -15.97 2.60
N VAL A 107 12.14 -14.82 2.17
CA VAL A 107 12.94 -13.73 1.59
C VAL A 107 13.15 -12.59 2.57
N ARG A 108 14.23 -11.82 2.38
CA ARG A 108 14.43 -10.56 3.11
C ARG A 108 13.81 -9.41 2.32
N TRP A 109 12.94 -8.63 2.94
CA TRP A 109 12.26 -7.49 2.32
C TRP A 109 12.72 -6.16 2.93
N TYR A 110 13.16 -5.23 2.09
CA TYR A 110 13.55 -3.89 2.49
C TYR A 110 12.73 -2.84 1.74
N ASP A 111 12.01 -2.01 2.50
CA ASP A 111 11.36 -0.81 1.97
C ASP A 111 12.30 0.39 2.14
N ILE A 112 12.55 1.12 1.05
CA ILE A 112 13.39 2.31 1.04
C ILE A 112 12.56 3.50 0.58
N ASP A 113 12.52 4.55 1.39
CA ASP A 113 11.83 5.80 1.10
C ASP A 113 12.42 6.96 1.92
N PHE A 114 11.88 8.17 1.76
CA PHE A 114 12.25 9.33 2.58
C PHE A 114 11.92 9.12 4.06
N PRO A 115 12.70 9.71 4.99
CA PRO A 115 12.52 9.51 6.43
C PRO A 115 11.10 9.76 6.93
N GLU A 116 10.42 10.79 6.43
CA GLU A 116 9.03 11.12 6.79
C GLU A 116 8.02 10.06 6.34
N VAL A 117 8.27 9.40 5.21
CA VAL A 117 7.42 8.28 4.73
C VAL A 117 7.69 7.05 5.57
N ILE A 118 8.95 6.76 5.91
CA ILE A 118 9.29 5.64 6.79
C ILE A 118 8.69 5.82 8.18
N GLU A 119 8.71 7.03 8.73
CA GLU A 119 8.11 7.32 10.03
C GLU A 119 6.58 7.13 10.00
N LEU A 120 5.91 7.60 8.95
CA LEU A 120 4.49 7.34 8.74
C LEU A 120 4.20 5.84 8.63
N ARG A 121 5.05 5.08 7.91
CA ARG A 121 4.91 3.62 7.82
C ARG A 121 5.01 2.97 9.20
N ARG A 122 5.95 3.35 10.06
CA ARG A 122 6.04 2.79 11.42
C ARG A 122 4.73 2.97 12.18
N GLN A 123 4.15 4.17 12.16
CA GLN A 123 2.88 4.44 12.85
C GLN A 123 1.69 3.63 12.30
N LEU A 124 1.69 3.34 11.00
CA LEU A 124 0.59 2.63 10.33
C LEU A 124 0.72 1.10 10.37
N PHE A 125 1.95 0.59 10.37
CA PHE A 125 2.22 -0.84 10.25
C PHE A 125 2.71 -1.49 11.54
N GLU A 126 3.30 -0.72 12.46
CA GLU A 126 3.69 -1.20 13.79
C GLU A 126 2.57 -0.84 14.78
N GLY A 127 1.80 -1.86 15.18
CA GLY A 127 0.72 -1.81 16.15
C GLY A 127 0.51 -3.19 16.77
#